data_AF-A0A134B5C1-F1
#
_entry.id   AF-A0A134B5C1-F1
#
_cell.length_a   1.000
_cell.length_b   1.000
_cell.length_c   1.000
_cell.angle_alpha   90.00
_cell.angle_beta   90.00
_cell.angle_gamma   90.00
#
_symmetry.space_group_name_H-M   'P 1'
#
loop_
_entity.id
_entity.type
_entity.pdbx_description
1 polymer ?
#
loop_
_entity_poly.entity_id
_entity_poly.type
_entity_poly.pdbx_seq_one_letter_code
_entity_poly.pdbx_strand_id
1 'polypeptide(L)'
;MERLNESPVIFDNGAHTYTLNGMRLSGVTAIVKWMFPETYKDIPLSVLEKAAAHGTQVHTKCEMYDSLGIGDDIPEVQDYIRLKEQEGLATLVSEYLVDDGAHIASSIDKVFNVDGNGCYPLGDLKTTSKIHKDNVTLQLSIYAYLFEKNNEGKKAGRLMCIWLPKEQYGDAAVINLKRIPSDACKEIIAAYLAKEDPTPYREKWFGTTESAEVALIEEELPANLKDSEEEIIRIEMAIKELEKKKGELKSGLYDLMIKHNVKKWQSQRLQLIRKLDSTKETLDSAKVKKKYPEIYQECKKVSAVKGSLTIKVL
;
A
#
# COMPACT_ATOMS: atom_id res chain seq x y z
N MET A 1 20.05 -12.86 -33.60
CA MET A 1 19.32 -12.43 -32.39
C MET A 1 20.23 -12.72 -31.21
N GLU A 2 20.72 -11.70 -30.52
CA GLU A 2 21.52 -11.93 -29.31
C GLU A 2 20.60 -12.50 -28.22
N ARG A 3 20.93 -13.67 -27.70
CA ARG A 3 20.12 -14.39 -26.70
C ARG A 3 20.44 -13.84 -25.30
N LEU A 4 19.42 -13.63 -24.47
CA LEU A 4 19.60 -13.37 -23.04
C LEU A 4 19.96 -14.68 -22.33
N ASN A 5 20.76 -14.58 -21.27
CA ASN A 5 21.16 -15.75 -20.48
C ASN A 5 19.99 -16.25 -19.64
N GLU A 6 19.83 -17.56 -19.52
CA GLU A 6 18.81 -18.16 -18.67
C GLU A 6 19.38 -18.37 -17.26
N SER A 7 18.68 -17.90 -16.24
CA SER A 7 19.07 -18.12 -14.85
C SER A 7 18.92 -19.60 -14.47
N PRO A 8 19.88 -20.19 -13.72
CA PRO A 8 19.74 -21.55 -13.20
C PRO A 8 18.76 -21.67 -12.03
N VAL A 9 18.20 -20.54 -11.56
CA VAL A 9 17.23 -20.52 -10.45
C VAL A 9 15.93 -21.18 -10.87
N ILE A 10 15.39 -22.02 -9.99
CA ILE A 10 14.06 -22.62 -10.15
C ILE A 10 13.05 -21.69 -9.48
N PHE A 11 12.12 -21.16 -10.27
CA PHE A 11 10.96 -20.42 -9.77
C PHE A 11 9.75 -21.34 -9.70
N ASP A 12 9.21 -21.52 -8.49
CA ASP A 12 7.91 -22.17 -8.28
C ASP A 12 6.82 -21.10 -8.29
N ASN A 13 6.03 -21.05 -9.36
CA ASN A 13 4.96 -20.07 -9.53
C ASN A 13 3.84 -20.24 -8.48
N GLY A 14 3.52 -21.47 -8.08
CA GLY A 14 2.46 -21.76 -7.13
C GLY A 14 2.83 -21.38 -5.69
N ALA A 15 4.06 -21.69 -5.28
CA ALA A 15 4.59 -21.30 -3.98
C ALA A 15 5.16 -19.87 -3.95
N HIS A 16 5.34 -19.25 -5.12
CA HIS A 16 6.01 -17.97 -5.32
C HIS A 16 7.40 -17.95 -4.66
N THR A 17 8.22 -18.97 -4.95
CA THR A 17 9.54 -19.15 -4.34
C THR A 17 10.65 -19.35 -5.36
N TYR A 18 11.83 -18.82 -5.03
CA TYR A 18 13.06 -18.98 -5.81
C TYR A 18 14.01 -19.95 -5.10
N THR A 19 14.54 -20.94 -5.81
CA THR A 19 15.48 -21.93 -5.25
C THR A 19 16.69 -22.12 -6.17
N LEU A 20 17.89 -22.15 -5.60
CA LEU A 20 19.15 -22.44 -6.28
C LEU A 20 19.94 -23.46 -5.46
N ASN A 21 20.29 -24.60 -6.04
CA ASN A 21 21.05 -25.66 -5.36
C ASN A 21 20.44 -26.09 -4.00
N GLY A 22 19.11 -26.14 -3.92
CA GLY A 22 18.39 -26.47 -2.70
C GLY A 22 18.30 -25.36 -1.65
N MET A 23 18.91 -24.20 -1.90
CA MET A 23 18.79 -23.01 -1.04
C MET A 23 17.65 -22.12 -1.54
N ARG A 24 16.82 -21.63 -0.62
CA ARG A 24 15.77 -20.65 -0.92
C ARG A 24 16.36 -19.24 -1.01
N LEU A 25 16.05 -18.54 -2.09
CA LEU A 25 16.48 -17.17 -2.35
C LEU A 25 15.38 -16.18 -1.96
N SER A 26 15.77 -14.92 -1.71
CA SER A 26 14.85 -13.82 -1.45
C SER A 26 14.50 -13.06 -2.72
N GLY A 27 13.24 -12.63 -2.82
CA GLY A 27 12.75 -11.78 -3.90
C GLY A 27 13.15 -10.32 -3.73
N VAL A 28 13.32 -9.60 -4.84
CA VAL A 28 13.57 -8.14 -4.81
C VAL A 28 12.42 -7.38 -4.12
N THR A 29 11.18 -7.87 -4.22
CA THR A 29 10.02 -7.32 -3.52
C THR A 29 10.18 -7.34 -1.98
N ALA A 30 10.91 -8.31 -1.43
CA ALA A 30 11.22 -8.34 0.00
C ALA A 30 12.20 -7.24 0.41
N ILE A 31 13.16 -6.90 -0.46
CA ILE A 31 14.08 -5.76 -0.27
C ILE A 31 13.30 -4.45 -0.32
N VAL A 32 12.37 -4.30 -1.27
CA VAL A 32 11.50 -3.12 -1.36
C VAL A 32 10.65 -2.96 -0.10
N LYS A 33 10.08 -4.05 0.42
CA LYS A 33 9.31 -4.03 1.68
C LYS A 33 10.17 -3.68 2.89
N TRP A 34 11.41 -4.16 2.93
CA TRP A 34 12.37 -3.77 3.95
C TRP A 34 12.73 -2.28 3.84
N MET A 35 12.95 -1.76 2.62
CA MET A 35 13.25 -0.34 2.40
C MET A 35 12.05 0.55 2.76
N PHE A 36 10.83 0.14 2.45
CA PHE A 36 9.61 0.94 2.64
C PHE A 36 8.53 0.15 3.43
N PRO A 37 8.74 -0.09 4.73
CA PRO A 37 7.84 -0.93 5.53
C PRO A 37 6.45 -0.31 5.71
N GLU A 38 6.34 1.01 5.58
CA GLU A 38 5.12 1.76 5.83
C GLU A 38 4.15 1.79 4.64
N THR A 39 4.57 1.38 3.43
CA THR A 39 3.79 1.57 2.18
C THR A 39 2.36 1.05 2.27
N TYR A 40 2.15 -0.10 2.93
CA TYR A 40 0.85 -0.76 3.00
C TYR A 40 0.43 -1.13 4.44
N LYS A 41 1.07 -0.54 5.45
CA LYS A 41 0.92 -0.97 6.86
C LYS A 41 -0.52 -0.90 7.39
N ASP A 42 -1.31 0.05 6.88
CA ASP A 42 -2.66 0.34 7.34
C ASP A 42 -3.75 -0.22 6.40
N ILE A 43 -3.36 -0.95 5.36
CA ILE A 43 -4.31 -1.53 4.39
C ILE A 43 -4.71 -2.93 4.87
N PRO A 44 -6.02 -3.25 4.96
CA PRO A 44 -6.48 -4.59 5.32
C PRO A 44 -5.91 -5.66 4.38
N LEU A 45 -5.46 -6.79 4.95
CA LEU A 45 -4.86 -7.88 4.19
C LEU A 45 -5.75 -8.37 3.05
N SER A 46 -7.06 -8.48 3.27
CA SER A 46 -8.04 -8.90 2.25
C SER A 46 -8.12 -7.94 1.05
N VAL A 47 -7.81 -6.66 1.24
CA VAL A 47 -7.71 -5.67 0.15
C VAL A 47 -6.42 -5.88 -0.64
N LEU A 48 -5.30 -6.11 0.06
CA LEU A 48 -4.01 -6.39 -0.56
C LEU A 48 -4.03 -7.70 -1.37
N GLU A 49 -4.64 -8.75 -0.85
CA GLU A 49 -4.78 -10.05 -1.55
C GLU A 49 -5.62 -9.91 -2.82
N LYS A 50 -6.74 -9.19 -2.76
CA LYS A 50 -7.57 -8.89 -3.95
C LYS A 50 -6.81 -8.06 -4.98
N ALA A 51 -6.06 -7.06 -4.54
CA ALA A 51 -5.24 -6.23 -5.42
C ALA A 51 -4.11 -7.05 -6.07
N ALA A 52 -3.47 -7.94 -5.31
CA ALA A 52 -2.43 -8.84 -5.82
C ALA A 52 -3.00 -9.83 -6.87
N ALA A 53 -4.14 -10.45 -6.57
CA ALA A 53 -4.80 -11.37 -7.51
C ALA A 53 -5.20 -10.67 -8.83
N HIS A 54 -5.74 -9.45 -8.73
CA HIS A 54 -6.05 -8.62 -9.91
C HIS A 54 -4.78 -8.28 -10.69
N GLY A 55 -3.72 -7.84 -10.00
CA GLY A 55 -2.43 -7.56 -10.61
C GLY A 55 -1.86 -8.76 -11.37
N THR A 56 -1.86 -9.95 -10.75
CA THR A 56 -1.45 -11.20 -11.41
C THR A 56 -2.27 -11.47 -12.67
N GLN A 57 -3.60 -11.30 -12.62
CA GLN A 57 -4.45 -11.50 -13.80
C GLN A 57 -4.08 -10.54 -14.93
N VAL A 58 -3.87 -9.25 -14.64
CA VAL A 58 -3.48 -8.25 -15.64
C VAL A 58 -2.11 -8.58 -16.22
N HIS A 59 -1.13 -8.91 -15.39
CA HIS A 59 0.23 -9.30 -15.84
C HIS A 59 0.20 -10.50 -16.79
N THR A 60 -0.51 -11.58 -16.41
CA THR A 60 -0.65 -12.78 -17.25
C THR A 60 -1.28 -12.46 -18.60
N LYS A 61 -2.31 -11.59 -18.64
CA LYS A 61 -2.93 -11.20 -19.91
C LYS A 61 -2.02 -10.32 -20.77
N CYS A 62 -1.28 -9.40 -20.17
CA CYS A 62 -0.27 -8.61 -20.88
C CYS A 62 0.86 -9.50 -21.44
N GLU A 63 1.27 -10.55 -20.72
CA GLU A 63 2.22 -11.56 -21.19
C GLU A 63 1.64 -12.40 -22.36
N MET A 64 0.38 -12.81 -22.29
CA MET A 64 -0.31 -13.52 -23.39
C MET A 64 -0.35 -12.66 -24.65
N TYR A 65 -0.65 -11.36 -24.51
CA TYR A 65 -0.57 -10.41 -25.61
C TYR A 65 0.83 -10.34 -26.21
N ASP A 66 1.86 -10.21 -25.39
CA ASP A 66 3.24 -10.11 -25.87
C ASP A 66 3.72 -11.35 -26.61
N SER A 67 3.26 -12.53 -26.17
CA SER A 67 3.73 -13.82 -26.71
C SER A 67 2.91 -14.30 -27.91
N LEU A 68 1.60 -14.03 -27.92
CA LEU A 68 0.65 -14.60 -28.89
C LEU A 68 -0.07 -13.54 -29.74
N GLY A 69 0.07 -12.25 -29.41
CA GLY A 69 -0.73 -11.17 -30.00
C GLY A 69 -2.21 -11.21 -29.61
N ILE A 70 -2.57 -12.01 -28.62
CA ILE A 70 -3.96 -12.16 -28.15
C ILE A 70 -4.19 -11.11 -27.06
N GLY A 71 -4.89 -10.03 -27.42
CA GLY A 71 -5.36 -9.03 -26.46
C GLY A 71 -6.55 -9.54 -25.63
N ASP A 72 -6.95 -8.75 -24.65
CA ASP A 72 -8.11 -9.02 -23.80
C ASP A 72 -8.90 -7.73 -23.57
N ASP A 73 -10.22 -7.81 -23.49
CA ASP A 73 -11.10 -6.64 -23.39
C ASP A 73 -11.05 -5.93 -22.03
N ILE A 74 -10.26 -6.41 -21.06
CA ILE A 74 -10.07 -5.66 -19.82
C ILE A 74 -9.34 -4.34 -20.07
N PRO A 75 -9.82 -3.21 -19.50
CA PRO A 75 -9.28 -1.88 -19.77
C PRO A 75 -7.77 -1.77 -19.57
N GLU A 76 -7.23 -2.37 -18.52
CA GLU A 76 -5.80 -2.32 -18.20
C GLU A 76 -4.91 -2.96 -19.28
N VAL A 77 -5.39 -4.01 -19.95
CA VAL A 77 -4.66 -4.67 -21.05
C VAL A 77 -4.73 -3.82 -22.32
N GLN A 78 -5.88 -3.20 -22.60
CA GLN A 78 -6.01 -2.27 -23.72
C GLN A 78 -5.11 -1.04 -23.54
N ASP A 79 -5.05 -0.50 -22.32
CA ASP A 79 -4.14 0.58 -21.98
C ASP A 79 -2.68 0.17 -22.12
N TYR A 80 -2.32 -1.04 -21.70
CA TYR A 80 -0.97 -1.57 -21.90
C TYR A 80 -0.59 -1.63 -23.39
N ILE A 81 -1.47 -2.16 -24.23
CA ILE A 81 -1.26 -2.26 -25.69
C ILE A 81 -1.07 -0.86 -26.29
N ARG A 82 -1.98 0.07 -25.97
CA ARG A 82 -1.92 1.47 -26.41
C ARG A 82 -0.62 2.15 -26.00
N LEU A 83 -0.23 2.02 -24.73
CA LEU A 83 1.01 2.64 -24.21
C LEU A 83 2.26 2.07 -24.88
N LYS A 84 2.29 0.76 -25.16
CA LYS A 84 3.39 0.15 -25.91
C LYS A 84 3.53 0.72 -27.32
N GLU A 85 2.42 0.85 -28.04
CA GLU A 85 2.41 1.43 -29.39
C GLU A 85 2.88 2.88 -29.37
N GLN A 86 2.37 3.69 -28.43
CA GLN A 86 2.75 5.10 -28.26
C GLN A 86 4.24 5.28 -27.95
N GLU A 87 4.81 4.39 -27.14
CA GLU A 87 6.22 4.42 -26.75
C GLU A 87 7.14 3.67 -27.73
N GLY A 88 6.59 3.04 -28.78
CA GLY A 88 7.37 2.24 -29.73
C GLY A 88 8.04 1.01 -29.10
N LEU A 89 7.43 0.42 -28.06
CA LEU A 89 7.99 -0.68 -27.29
C LEU A 89 7.62 -2.04 -27.87
N ALA A 90 8.64 -2.82 -28.26
CA ALA A 90 8.51 -4.22 -28.61
C ALA A 90 9.08 -5.10 -27.49
N THR A 91 8.26 -5.97 -26.90
CA THR A 91 8.69 -6.87 -25.81
C THR A 91 9.65 -7.92 -26.36
N LEU A 92 10.79 -8.10 -25.69
CA LEU A 92 11.74 -9.17 -25.98
C LEU A 92 11.43 -10.42 -25.15
N VAL A 93 11.15 -10.24 -23.85
CA VAL A 93 10.78 -11.31 -22.92
C VAL A 93 9.96 -10.74 -21.77
N SER A 94 8.98 -11.50 -21.31
CA SER A 94 8.21 -11.23 -20.09
C SER A 94 8.69 -12.15 -18.97
N GLU A 95 8.48 -11.76 -17.71
CA GLU A 95 8.82 -12.57 -16.54
C GLU A 95 10.27 -13.10 -16.56
N TYR A 96 11.21 -12.23 -16.97
CA TYR A 96 12.60 -12.63 -17.18
C TYR A 96 13.33 -12.81 -15.86
N LEU A 97 13.68 -14.05 -15.53
CA LEU A 97 14.31 -14.42 -14.27
C LEU A 97 15.78 -13.97 -14.21
N VAL A 98 16.11 -13.19 -13.18
CA VAL A 98 17.46 -12.71 -12.88
C VAL A 98 17.84 -13.03 -11.42
N ASP A 99 19.15 -13.13 -11.15
CA ASP A 99 19.67 -13.55 -9.85
C ASP A 99 21.08 -13.03 -9.57
N ASP A 100 21.48 -13.07 -8.30
CA ASP A 100 22.83 -12.68 -7.89
C ASP A 100 23.81 -13.86 -7.78
N GLY A 101 23.39 -15.08 -8.15
CA GLY A 101 24.13 -16.32 -8.02
C GLY A 101 24.18 -16.90 -6.61
N ALA A 102 23.49 -16.31 -5.63
CA ALA A 102 23.63 -16.70 -4.23
C ALA A 102 22.33 -16.58 -3.41
N HIS A 103 21.83 -15.36 -3.20
CA HIS A 103 20.82 -15.05 -2.18
C HIS A 103 19.57 -14.35 -2.73
N ILE A 104 19.66 -13.69 -3.88
CA ILE A 104 18.58 -12.88 -4.46
C ILE A 104 18.23 -13.39 -5.85
N ALA A 105 16.93 -13.54 -6.10
CA ALA A 105 16.40 -13.80 -7.43
C ALA A 105 15.01 -13.18 -7.61
N SER A 106 14.67 -12.78 -8.83
CA SER A 106 13.34 -12.24 -9.15
C SER A 106 13.11 -12.24 -10.66
N SER A 107 11.86 -12.30 -11.06
CA SER A 107 11.47 -12.01 -12.45
C SER A 107 11.34 -10.51 -12.68
N ILE A 108 11.81 -10.04 -13.83
CA ILE A 108 11.55 -8.70 -14.38
C ILE A 108 10.30 -8.82 -15.25
N ASP A 109 9.25 -8.04 -14.96
CA ASP A 109 7.97 -8.15 -15.68
C ASP A 109 8.16 -8.03 -17.19
N LYS A 110 8.91 -7.01 -17.65
CA LYS A 110 9.15 -6.74 -19.07
C LYS A 110 10.60 -6.36 -19.35
N VAL A 111 11.22 -7.07 -20.28
CA VAL A 111 12.45 -6.65 -20.97
C VAL A 111 12.07 -6.35 -22.42
N PHE A 112 12.36 -5.14 -22.88
CA PHE A 112 12.06 -4.73 -24.26
C PHE A 112 13.28 -4.93 -25.17
N ASN A 113 13.03 -4.92 -26.47
CA ASN A 113 14.08 -4.91 -27.47
C ASN A 113 15.05 -3.73 -27.26
N VAL A 114 16.28 -3.92 -27.72
CA VAL A 114 17.34 -2.93 -27.62
C VAL A 114 16.91 -1.58 -28.21
N ASP A 115 17.14 -0.51 -27.46
CA ASP A 115 16.85 0.85 -27.89
C ASP A 115 17.95 1.41 -28.81
N GLY A 116 17.76 2.64 -29.30
CA GLY A 116 18.73 3.32 -30.17
C GLY A 116 20.11 3.55 -29.53
N ASN A 117 20.26 3.36 -28.21
CA ASN A 117 21.53 3.49 -27.49
C ASN A 117 22.22 2.13 -27.25
N GLY A 118 21.67 1.03 -27.76
CA GLY A 118 22.22 -0.30 -27.52
C GLY A 118 21.87 -0.87 -26.13
N CYS A 119 20.86 -0.31 -25.44
CA CYS A 119 20.45 -0.72 -24.11
C CYS A 119 19.08 -1.39 -24.12
N TYR A 120 18.81 -2.29 -23.17
CA TYR A 120 17.53 -3.00 -23.02
C TYR A 120 16.63 -2.25 -22.03
N PRO A 121 15.54 -1.60 -22.47
CA PRO A 121 14.60 -0.97 -21.54
C PRO A 121 13.92 -2.02 -20.66
N LEU A 122 13.71 -1.68 -19.39
CA LEU A 122 13.05 -2.54 -18.41
C LEU A 122 11.74 -1.89 -17.95
N GLY A 123 10.68 -2.68 -17.91
CA GLY A 123 9.36 -2.26 -17.46
C GLY A 123 8.87 -3.08 -16.28
N ASP A 124 8.17 -2.41 -15.37
CA ASP A 124 7.41 -3.04 -14.28
C ASP A 124 5.95 -2.56 -14.38
N LEU A 125 5.02 -3.52 -14.39
CA LEU A 125 3.60 -3.28 -14.55
C LEU A 125 2.97 -3.04 -13.17
N LYS A 126 2.35 -1.87 -12.95
CA LYS A 126 1.65 -1.57 -11.69
C LYS A 126 0.17 -1.30 -11.92
N THR A 127 -0.68 -2.07 -11.26
CA THR A 127 -2.14 -1.88 -11.23
C THR A 127 -2.61 -1.22 -9.92
N THR A 128 -1.72 -0.51 -9.23
CA THR A 128 -2.00 0.10 -7.93
C THR A 128 -2.88 1.34 -8.09
N SER A 129 -3.68 1.67 -7.06
CA SER A 129 -4.48 2.90 -7.05
C SER A 129 -3.63 4.17 -6.97
N LYS A 130 -2.42 4.07 -6.42
CA LYS A 130 -1.42 5.13 -6.38
C LYS A 130 -0.05 4.53 -6.67
N ILE A 131 0.77 5.28 -7.40
CA ILE A 131 2.16 4.86 -7.66
C ILE A 131 3.02 5.18 -6.45
N HIS A 132 3.73 4.15 -5.96
CA HIS A 132 4.80 4.30 -4.99
C HIS A 132 6.13 4.42 -5.73
N LYS A 133 6.42 5.62 -6.26
CA LYS A 133 7.52 5.84 -7.22
C LYS A 133 8.87 5.35 -6.69
N ASP A 134 9.16 5.57 -5.42
CA ASP A 134 10.43 5.16 -4.80
C ASP A 134 10.55 3.62 -4.71
N ASN A 135 9.46 2.94 -4.37
CA ASN A 135 9.40 1.48 -4.36
C ASN A 135 9.73 0.89 -5.74
N VAL A 136 9.08 1.40 -6.79
CA VAL A 136 9.29 0.90 -8.16
C VAL A 136 10.68 1.30 -8.68
N THR A 137 11.18 2.48 -8.29
CA THR A 137 12.54 2.93 -8.63
C THR A 137 13.59 1.99 -8.04
N LEU A 138 13.45 1.61 -6.77
CA LEU A 138 14.34 0.64 -6.15
C LEU A 138 14.26 -0.72 -6.85
N GLN A 139 13.04 -1.22 -7.07
CA GLN A 139 12.79 -2.52 -7.70
C GLN A 139 13.48 -2.61 -9.08
N LEU A 140 13.18 -1.66 -9.98
CA LEU A 140 13.74 -1.65 -11.33
C LEU A 140 15.24 -1.36 -11.35
N SER A 141 15.77 -0.60 -10.38
CA SER A 141 17.23 -0.37 -10.29
C SER A 141 17.97 -1.64 -9.89
N ILE A 142 17.41 -2.42 -8.96
CA ILE A 142 17.96 -3.74 -8.61
C ILE A 142 17.85 -4.69 -9.79
N TYR A 143 16.71 -4.72 -10.50
CA TYR A 143 16.55 -5.51 -11.73
C TYR A 143 17.56 -5.13 -12.79
N ALA A 144 17.83 -3.84 -13.01
CA ALA A 144 18.85 -3.39 -13.94
C ALA A 144 20.25 -3.89 -13.58
N TYR A 145 20.60 -3.86 -12.29
CA TYR A 145 21.86 -4.41 -11.80
C TYR A 145 21.96 -5.94 -12.03
N LEU A 146 20.93 -6.69 -11.65
CA LEU A 146 20.91 -8.15 -11.82
C LEU A 146 20.92 -8.53 -13.30
N PHE A 147 20.11 -7.87 -14.13
CA PHE A 147 20.10 -8.06 -15.58
C PHE A 147 21.49 -7.94 -16.19
N GLU A 148 22.23 -6.88 -15.86
CA GLU A 148 23.60 -6.65 -16.37
C GLU A 148 24.60 -7.67 -15.83
N LYS A 149 24.39 -8.16 -14.59
CA LYS A 149 25.21 -9.22 -13.99
C LYS A 149 24.98 -10.56 -14.68
N ASN A 150 23.72 -10.92 -14.94
CA ASN A 150 23.35 -12.16 -15.62
C ASN A 150 23.71 -12.13 -17.11
N ASN A 151 23.76 -10.95 -17.74
CA ASN A 151 23.98 -10.78 -19.18
C ASN A 151 25.24 -9.96 -19.48
N GLU A 152 26.40 -10.61 -19.43
CA GLU A 152 27.67 -9.97 -19.74
C GLU A 152 27.64 -9.29 -21.12
N GLY A 153 28.14 -8.04 -21.17
CA GLY A 153 28.13 -7.20 -22.37
C GLY A 153 26.81 -6.49 -22.68
N LYS A 154 25.70 -6.85 -22.03
CA LYS A 154 24.39 -6.18 -22.21
C LYS A 154 24.14 -5.15 -21.13
N LYS A 155 23.43 -4.06 -21.48
CA LYS A 155 23.13 -2.95 -20.57
C LYS A 155 21.64 -2.72 -20.42
N ALA A 156 21.21 -2.47 -19.19
CA ALA A 156 19.84 -2.05 -18.92
C ALA A 156 19.71 -0.55 -19.22
N GLY A 157 18.69 -0.20 -20.00
CA GLY A 157 18.41 1.16 -20.46
C GLY A 157 17.39 1.88 -19.59
N ARG A 158 16.41 2.50 -20.25
CA ARG A 158 15.30 3.20 -19.61
C ARG A 158 14.54 2.28 -18.65
N LEU A 159 14.30 2.77 -17.43
CA LEU A 159 13.49 2.08 -16.41
C LEU A 159 12.10 2.70 -16.38
N MET A 160 11.06 1.89 -16.53
CA MET A 160 9.68 2.35 -16.73
C MET A 160 8.73 1.70 -15.73
N CYS A 161 8.04 2.52 -14.95
CA CYS A 161 6.79 2.10 -14.33
C CYS A 161 5.70 2.22 -15.39
N ILE A 162 5.08 1.10 -15.77
CA ILE A 162 3.93 1.08 -16.67
C ILE A 162 2.70 0.98 -15.77
N TRP A 163 2.11 2.14 -15.49
CA TRP A 163 1.00 2.25 -14.56
C TRP A 163 -0.32 2.03 -15.29
N LEU A 164 -1.07 1.02 -14.86
CA LEU A 164 -2.33 0.56 -15.40
C LEU A 164 -3.41 0.59 -14.28
N PRO A 165 -3.77 1.78 -13.78
CA PRO A 165 -4.78 1.91 -12.74
C PRO A 165 -6.16 1.55 -13.28
N LYS A 166 -7.09 1.26 -12.36
CA LYS A 166 -8.51 1.31 -12.71
C LYS A 166 -8.90 2.76 -13.02
N GLU A 167 -9.82 2.95 -13.96
CA GLU A 167 -10.29 4.26 -14.45
C GLU A 167 -10.57 5.27 -13.31
N GLN A 168 -11.20 4.82 -12.22
CA GLN A 168 -11.51 5.65 -11.04
C GLN A 168 -10.28 6.21 -10.29
N TYR A 169 -9.07 5.72 -10.56
CA TYR A 169 -7.83 6.12 -9.89
C TYR A 169 -6.90 6.98 -10.76
N GLY A 170 -7.17 7.10 -12.06
CA GLY A 170 -6.40 7.93 -12.99
C GLY A 170 -6.21 7.28 -14.35
N ASP A 171 -5.50 7.98 -15.23
CA ASP A 171 -5.18 7.52 -16.58
C ASP A 171 -3.90 6.68 -16.59
N ALA A 172 -3.91 5.62 -17.41
CA ALA A 172 -2.73 4.78 -17.60
C ALA A 172 -1.58 5.57 -18.25
N ALA A 173 -0.37 5.37 -17.72
CA ALA A 173 0.81 6.14 -18.11
C ALA A 173 2.11 5.34 -17.99
N VAL A 174 3.09 5.69 -18.83
CA VAL A 174 4.47 5.24 -18.69
C VAL A 174 5.28 6.31 -17.97
N ILE A 175 5.90 5.94 -16.85
CA ILE A 175 6.67 6.86 -16.01
C ILE A 175 8.12 6.41 -15.99
N ASN A 176 8.98 7.25 -16.55
CA ASN A 176 10.43 7.04 -16.54
C ASN A 176 10.99 7.26 -15.14
N LEU A 177 11.79 6.30 -14.69
CA LEU A 177 12.41 6.30 -13.37
C LEU A 177 13.90 6.59 -13.47
N LYS A 178 14.41 7.27 -12.45
CA LYS A 178 15.84 7.57 -12.34
C LYS A 178 16.55 6.37 -11.70
N ARG A 179 17.38 5.68 -12.48
CA ARG A 179 18.15 4.52 -12.01
C ARG A 179 19.05 4.87 -10.84
N ILE A 180 18.99 4.05 -9.79
CA ILE A 180 19.97 4.04 -8.70
C ILE A 180 21.23 3.31 -9.19
N PRO A 181 22.45 3.85 -8.92
CA PRO A 181 23.68 3.22 -9.37
C PRO A 181 23.82 1.76 -8.92
N SER A 182 24.44 0.92 -9.76
CA SER A 182 24.59 -0.52 -9.45
C SER A 182 25.34 -0.78 -8.15
N ASP A 183 26.35 0.03 -7.80
CA ASP A 183 27.09 -0.14 -6.54
C ASP A 183 26.22 0.18 -5.31
N ALA A 184 25.30 1.13 -5.43
CA ALA A 184 24.31 1.41 -4.41
C ALA A 184 23.29 0.28 -4.28
N CYS A 185 22.88 -0.34 -5.39
CA CYS A 185 22.01 -1.53 -5.36
C CYS A 185 22.70 -2.69 -4.61
N LYS A 186 24.00 -2.92 -4.85
CA LYS A 186 24.79 -3.91 -4.11
C LYS A 186 24.86 -3.60 -2.62
N GLU A 187 25.12 -2.35 -2.26
CA GLU A 187 25.13 -1.86 -0.87
C GLU A 187 23.78 -2.15 -0.19
N ILE A 188 22.67 -1.80 -0.83
CA ILE A 188 21.30 -2.02 -0.34
C ILE A 188 21.00 -3.52 -0.17
N ILE A 189 21.37 -4.35 -1.15
CA ILE A 189 21.18 -5.81 -1.06
C ILE A 189 21.97 -6.38 0.12
N ALA A 190 23.24 -5.97 0.28
CA ALA A 190 24.08 -6.43 1.38
C ALA A 190 23.50 -6.04 2.75
N ALA A 191 23.04 -4.80 2.90
CA ALA A 191 22.40 -4.30 4.12
C ALA A 191 21.11 -5.06 4.45
N TYR A 192 20.28 -5.34 3.43
CA TYR A 192 19.09 -6.17 3.58
C TYR A 192 19.42 -7.59 4.09
N LEU A 193 20.42 -8.23 3.49
CA LEU A 193 20.86 -9.58 3.88
C LEU A 193 21.47 -9.60 5.29
N ALA A 194 22.17 -8.53 5.67
CA ALA A 194 22.70 -8.30 7.02
C ALA A 194 21.63 -7.91 8.05
N LYS A 195 20.37 -7.70 7.62
CA LYS A 195 19.24 -7.26 8.45
C LYS A 195 19.48 -5.93 9.15
N GLU A 196 20.14 -5.01 8.47
CA GLU A 196 20.38 -3.66 8.97
C GLU A 196 19.09 -2.82 8.99
N ASP A 197 19.15 -1.66 9.64
CA ASP A 197 18.09 -0.65 9.56
C ASP A 197 18.05 -0.04 8.15
N PRO A 198 16.91 -0.05 7.44
CA PRO A 198 16.77 0.57 6.13
C PRO A 198 16.84 2.10 6.14
N THR A 199 16.64 2.75 7.30
CA THR A 199 16.46 4.21 7.41
C THR A 199 17.62 5.01 6.80
N PRO A 200 18.90 4.73 7.12
CA PRO A 200 20.02 5.48 6.54
C PRO A 200 20.12 5.35 5.01
N TYR A 201 19.80 4.16 4.47
CA TYR A 201 19.81 3.90 3.04
C TYR A 201 18.65 4.61 2.33
N ARG A 202 17.48 4.62 2.96
CA ARG A 202 16.30 5.33 2.46
C ARG A 202 16.56 6.83 2.39
N GLU A 203 17.08 7.41 3.45
CA GLU A 203 17.42 8.83 3.53
C GLU A 203 18.46 9.23 2.49
N LYS A 204 19.50 8.41 2.33
CA LYS A 204 20.59 8.64 1.36
C LYS A 204 20.09 8.67 -0.08
N TRP A 205 19.19 7.76 -0.47
CA TRP A 205 18.82 7.55 -1.88
C TRP A 205 17.49 8.15 -2.29
N PHE A 206 16.57 8.34 -1.34
CA PHE A 206 15.23 8.84 -1.58
C PHE A 206 14.94 10.15 -0.79
N GLY A 207 15.91 10.62 -0.02
CA GLY A 207 15.75 11.73 0.91
C GLY A 207 15.10 11.28 2.21
N THR A 208 15.12 12.15 3.22
CA THR A 208 14.15 12.04 4.31
C THR A 208 12.78 12.04 3.66
N THR A 209 12.10 10.89 3.68
CA THR A 209 10.65 10.93 3.76
C THR A 209 10.36 11.78 4.99
N GLU A 210 10.15 13.08 4.78
CA GLU A 210 8.95 13.68 5.31
C GLU A 210 7.87 12.63 4.98
N SER A 211 7.52 11.81 5.96
CA SER A 211 6.11 11.47 6.14
C SER A 211 5.43 12.78 5.88
N ALA A 212 4.93 12.98 4.65
CA ALA A 212 4.53 14.29 4.21
C ALA A 212 3.69 14.84 5.35
N GLU A 213 4.15 15.92 5.98
CA GLU A 213 3.22 16.77 6.67
C GLU A 213 2.26 17.12 5.55
N VAL A 214 1.17 16.35 5.47
CA VAL A 214 0.02 16.71 4.68
C VAL A 214 -0.31 18.04 5.33
N ALA A 215 0.12 19.13 4.69
CA ALA A 215 -0.41 20.44 5.01
C ALA A 215 -1.91 20.22 5.13
N LEU A 216 -2.50 20.59 6.26
CA LEU A 216 -3.94 20.48 6.43
C LEU A 216 -4.55 21.44 5.40
N ILE A 217 -4.82 20.94 4.20
CA ILE A 217 -5.46 21.71 3.14
C ILE A 217 -6.95 21.70 3.48
N GLU A 218 -7.49 22.87 3.78
CA GLU A 218 -8.93 23.07 3.80
C GLU A 218 -9.38 23.19 2.34
N GLU A 219 -9.95 22.12 1.80
CA GLU A 219 -10.56 22.10 0.46
C GLU A 219 -12.09 22.05 0.58
N GLU A 220 -12.78 22.63 -0.40
CA GLU A 220 -14.22 22.44 -0.54
C GLU A 220 -14.54 20.98 -0.87
N LEU A 221 -15.70 20.49 -0.43
CA LEU A 221 -16.12 19.13 -0.71
C LEU A 221 -16.18 18.90 -2.23
N PRO A 222 -15.46 17.90 -2.78
CA PRO A 222 -15.45 17.62 -4.21
C PRO A 222 -16.86 17.44 -4.79
N ALA A 223 -17.13 18.03 -5.95
CA ALA A 223 -18.46 18.01 -6.57
C ALA A 223 -18.98 16.60 -6.92
N ASN A 224 -18.09 15.62 -7.06
CA ASN A 224 -18.43 14.20 -7.28
C ASN A 224 -18.86 13.46 -6.00
N LEU A 225 -18.77 14.10 -4.83
CA LEU A 225 -19.20 13.53 -3.55
C LEU A 225 -20.56 14.03 -3.08
N LYS A 226 -21.29 14.82 -3.89
CA LYS A 226 -22.62 15.34 -3.53
C LYS A 226 -23.60 14.26 -3.09
N ASP A 227 -23.64 13.12 -3.80
CA ASP A 227 -24.52 12.00 -3.43
C ASP A 227 -24.15 11.42 -2.05
N SER A 228 -22.85 11.41 -1.73
CA SER A 228 -22.35 10.95 -0.43
C SER A 228 -22.62 11.96 0.67
N GLU A 229 -22.51 13.26 0.37
CA GLU A 229 -22.87 14.36 1.27
C GLU A 229 -24.33 14.27 1.71
N GLU A 230 -25.25 14.15 0.75
CA GLU A 230 -26.69 14.04 1.02
C GLU A 230 -27.03 12.79 1.82
N GLU A 231 -26.36 11.67 1.57
CA GLU A 231 -26.55 10.44 2.34
C GLU A 231 -26.02 10.57 3.78
N ILE A 232 -24.84 11.18 3.97
CA ILE A 232 -24.27 11.42 5.30
C ILE A 232 -25.20 12.34 6.11
N ILE A 233 -25.71 13.42 5.52
CA ILE A 233 -26.65 14.33 6.18
C ILE A 233 -27.91 13.59 6.63
N ARG A 234 -28.48 12.75 5.74
CA ARG A 234 -29.67 11.94 6.06
C ARG A 234 -29.41 10.98 7.22
N ILE A 235 -28.27 10.30 7.24
CA ILE A 235 -27.89 9.37 8.30
C ILE A 235 -27.70 10.10 9.63
N GLU A 236 -26.98 11.23 9.64
CA GLU A 236 -26.73 12.03 10.86
C GLU A 236 -28.04 12.58 11.46
N MET A 237 -28.96 13.06 10.61
CA MET A 237 -30.29 13.47 11.05
C MET A 237 -31.09 12.31 11.65
N ALA A 238 -31.04 11.13 11.03
CA ALA A 238 -31.72 9.94 11.52
C ALA A 238 -31.15 9.46 12.87
N ILE A 239 -29.81 9.49 13.03
CA ILE A 239 -29.13 9.17 14.29
C ILE A 239 -29.62 10.11 15.39
N LYS A 240 -29.63 11.42 15.15
CA LYS A 240 -30.07 12.41 16.14
C LYS A 240 -31.50 12.17 16.60
N GLU A 241 -32.42 11.88 15.68
CA GLU A 241 -33.81 11.57 16.02
C GLU A 241 -33.95 10.25 16.80
N LEU A 242 -33.21 9.21 16.40
CA LEU A 242 -33.21 7.93 17.09
C LEU A 242 -32.59 8.01 18.49
N GLU A 243 -31.54 8.81 18.67
CA GLU A 243 -30.92 9.07 19.96
C GLU A 243 -31.86 9.82 20.90
N LYS A 244 -32.58 10.82 20.39
CA LYS A 244 -33.62 11.52 21.16
C LYS A 244 -34.72 10.55 21.62
N LYS A 245 -35.29 9.76 20.71
CA LYS A 245 -36.30 8.74 21.03
C LYS A 245 -35.78 7.71 22.04
N LYS A 246 -34.53 7.26 21.87
CA LYS A 246 -33.87 6.34 22.80
C LYS A 246 -33.71 6.98 24.18
N GLY A 247 -33.38 8.27 24.25
CA GLY A 247 -33.30 9.04 25.49
C GLY A 247 -34.64 9.14 26.21
N GLU A 248 -35.70 9.51 25.49
CA GLU A 248 -37.07 9.59 26.02
C GLU A 248 -37.54 8.24 26.57
N LEU A 249 -37.35 7.16 25.80
CA LEU A 249 -37.66 5.79 26.24
C LEU A 249 -36.87 5.38 27.49
N LYS A 250 -35.58 5.70 27.55
CA LYS A 250 -34.72 5.38 28.70
C LYS A 250 -35.18 6.13 29.95
N SER A 251 -35.56 7.40 29.83
CA SER A 251 -36.09 8.19 30.94
C SER A 251 -37.39 7.59 31.46
N GLY A 252 -38.35 7.32 30.58
CA GLY A 252 -39.63 6.72 30.98
C GLY A 252 -39.47 5.36 31.65
N LEU A 253 -38.56 4.51 31.15
CA LEU A 253 -38.24 3.23 31.78
C LEU A 253 -37.59 3.42 33.15
N TYR A 254 -36.69 4.40 33.31
CA TYR A 254 -36.06 4.70 34.59
C TYR A 254 -37.09 5.15 35.64
N ASP A 255 -38.00 6.05 35.28
CA ASP A 255 -39.07 6.54 36.17
C ASP A 255 -40.01 5.41 36.58
N LEU A 256 -40.32 4.49 35.65
CA LEU A 256 -41.13 3.30 35.95
C LEU A 256 -40.39 2.36 36.92
N MET A 257 -39.08 2.16 36.75
CA MET A 257 -38.26 1.37 37.68
C MET A 257 -38.19 2.02 39.07
N ILE A 258 -38.21 3.36 39.17
CA ILE A 258 -38.35 4.08 40.44
C ILE A 258 -39.72 3.83 41.06
N LYS A 259 -40.79 4.06 40.31
CA LYS A 259 -42.18 3.91 40.78
C LYS A 259 -42.47 2.51 41.34
N HIS A 260 -41.95 1.47 40.68
CA HIS A 260 -42.13 0.09 41.11
C HIS A 260 -41.03 -0.42 42.06
N ASN A 261 -40.07 0.44 42.42
CA ASN A 261 -38.89 0.11 43.23
C ASN A 261 -38.14 -1.14 42.73
N VAL A 262 -38.03 -1.30 41.41
CA VAL A 262 -37.36 -2.45 40.79
C VAL A 262 -35.94 -2.07 40.39
N LYS A 263 -34.96 -2.89 40.80
CA LYS A 263 -33.54 -2.70 40.45
C LYS A 263 -33.20 -3.28 39.07
N LYS A 264 -33.88 -4.33 38.63
CA LYS A 264 -33.59 -5.04 37.38
C LYS A 264 -34.85 -5.65 36.76
N TRP A 265 -35.05 -5.43 35.46
CA TRP A 265 -35.95 -6.21 34.62
C TRP A 265 -35.16 -7.02 33.60
N GLN A 266 -35.61 -8.23 33.29
CA GLN A 266 -34.94 -9.09 32.33
C GLN A 266 -35.97 -9.90 31.53
N SER A 267 -35.74 -10.01 30.23
CA SER A 267 -36.45 -10.89 29.30
C SER A 267 -35.43 -11.74 28.53
N GLN A 268 -35.90 -12.58 27.60
CA GLN A 268 -35.03 -13.35 26.71
C GLN A 268 -34.18 -12.48 25.77
N ARG A 269 -34.56 -11.21 25.53
CA ARG A 269 -33.93 -10.33 24.53
C ARG A 269 -33.30 -9.06 25.11
N LEU A 270 -33.57 -8.72 26.38
CA LEU A 270 -33.16 -7.45 26.96
C LEU A 270 -33.03 -7.53 28.49
N GLN A 271 -32.04 -6.81 29.03
CA GLN A 271 -31.86 -6.56 30.45
C GLN A 271 -31.84 -5.06 30.73
N LEU A 272 -32.64 -4.62 31.69
CA LEU A 272 -32.69 -3.24 32.18
C LEU A 272 -32.22 -3.22 33.64
N ILE A 273 -31.23 -2.39 33.95
CA ILE A 273 -30.66 -2.27 35.30
C ILE A 273 -30.70 -0.81 35.72
N ARG A 274 -31.36 -0.53 36.84
CA ARG A 274 -31.34 0.78 37.49
C ARG A 274 -30.05 0.90 38.31
N LYS A 275 -29.21 1.89 37.99
CA LYS A 275 -28.12 2.30 38.89
C LYS A 275 -28.71 3.15 40.01
N LEU A 276 -28.26 2.87 41.24
CA LEU A 276 -28.61 3.69 42.40
C LEU A 276 -27.72 4.93 42.44
N ASP A 277 -28.18 5.94 43.14
CA ASP A 277 -27.39 7.15 43.37
C ASP A 277 -26.06 6.79 44.04
N SER A 278 -24.99 7.35 43.50
CA SER A 278 -23.62 7.11 43.96
C SER A 278 -22.78 8.35 43.71
N THR A 279 -21.86 8.64 44.61
CA THR A 279 -20.88 9.71 44.43
C THR A 279 -19.76 9.24 43.52
N LYS A 280 -19.42 10.04 42.50
CA LYS A 280 -18.28 9.80 41.63
C LYS A 280 -17.16 10.77 42.02
N GLU A 281 -16.01 10.23 42.37
CA GLU A 281 -14.79 11.00 42.55
C GLU A 281 -13.97 10.95 41.25
N THR A 282 -13.57 12.12 40.74
CA THR A 282 -12.68 12.24 39.57
C THR A 282 -11.61 13.26 39.85
N LEU A 283 -10.39 12.97 39.42
CA LEU A 283 -9.26 13.88 39.53
C LEU A 283 -9.40 15.03 38.51
N ASP A 284 -9.33 16.27 38.99
CA ASP A 284 -9.28 17.46 38.13
C ASP A 284 -7.87 17.62 37.54
N SER A 285 -7.65 16.97 36.40
CA SER A 285 -6.35 16.95 35.73
C SER A 285 -5.86 18.34 35.31
N ALA A 286 -6.77 19.28 35.02
CA ALA A 286 -6.40 20.64 34.64
C ALA A 286 -5.84 21.42 35.84
N LYS A 287 -6.49 21.29 37.01
CA LYS A 287 -6.03 21.89 38.25
C LYS A 287 -4.73 21.27 38.76
N VAL A 288 -4.54 19.96 38.60
CA VAL A 288 -3.27 19.28 38.90
C VAL A 288 -2.15 19.78 37.99
N LYS A 289 -2.38 19.86 36.68
CA LYS A 289 -1.41 20.41 35.71
C LYS A 289 -0.98 21.84 36.06
N LYS A 290 -1.90 22.67 36.58
CA LYS A 290 -1.64 24.06 36.95
C LYS A 290 -0.91 24.23 38.29
N LYS A 291 -1.26 23.44 39.31
CA LYS A 291 -0.73 23.59 40.68
C LYS A 291 0.47 22.69 40.98
N TYR A 292 0.55 21.53 40.34
CA TYR A 292 1.55 20.49 40.59
C TYR A 292 2.07 19.93 39.25
N PRO A 293 2.77 20.75 38.45
CA PRO A 293 3.20 20.37 37.10
C PRO A 293 4.15 19.18 37.07
N GLU A 294 5.02 19.04 38.09
CA GLU A 294 5.96 17.92 38.20
C GLU A 294 5.23 16.57 38.35
N ILE A 295 4.26 16.50 39.27
CA ILE A 295 3.42 15.31 39.48
C ILE A 295 2.59 15.00 38.22
N TYR A 296 2.08 16.03 37.54
CA TYR A 296 1.35 15.84 36.29
C TYR A 296 2.22 15.18 35.21
N GLN A 297 3.49 15.57 35.08
CA GLN A 297 4.40 14.98 34.09
C GLN A 297 4.79 13.55 34.46
N GLU A 298 5.09 13.28 35.73
CA GLU A 298 5.43 11.93 36.20
C GLU A 298 4.28 10.93 35.94
N CYS A 299 3.03 11.38 36.10
CA CYS A 299 1.85 10.56 35.91
C CYS A 299 1.29 10.61 34.47
N LYS A 300 1.88 11.38 33.56
CA LYS A 300 1.37 11.57 32.20
C LYS A 300 1.68 10.33 31.35
N LYS A 301 0.65 9.54 31.06
CA LYS A 301 0.73 8.49 30.05
C LYS A 301 0.50 9.07 28.66
N VAL A 302 1.50 8.93 27.78
CA VAL A 302 1.38 9.26 26.35
C VAL A 302 1.17 7.97 25.57
N SER A 303 0.10 7.91 24.79
CA SER A 303 -0.17 6.81 23.85
C SER A 303 -0.44 7.39 22.48
N ALA A 304 0.15 6.78 21.45
CA ALA A 304 -0.20 7.10 20.08
C ALA A 304 -1.68 6.79 19.83
N VAL A 305 -2.41 7.75 19.27
CA VAL A 305 -3.80 7.60 18.86
C VAL A 305 -3.89 7.71 17.35
N LYS A 306 -4.72 6.88 16.73
CA LYS A 306 -4.98 6.93 15.29
C LYS A 306 -5.73 8.22 14.95
N GLY A 307 -5.54 8.73 13.74
CA GLY A 307 -6.38 9.79 13.19
C GLY A 307 -7.85 9.36 13.18
N SER A 308 -8.76 10.32 13.34
CA SER A 308 -10.20 10.08 13.34
C SER A 308 -10.91 11.11 12.45
N LEU A 309 -11.87 10.65 11.66
CA LEU A 309 -12.80 11.54 10.97
C LEU A 309 -13.82 12.07 11.98
N THR A 310 -14.02 13.40 12.02
CA THR A 310 -15.13 14.02 12.73
C THR A 310 -16.11 14.56 11.70
N ILE A 311 -17.34 14.04 11.71
CA ILE A 311 -18.42 14.54 10.86
C ILE A 311 -19.22 15.55 11.68
N LYS A 312 -19.38 16.77 11.16
CA LYS A 312 -20.24 17.79 11.74
C LYS A 312 -21.14 18.33 10.64
N VAL A 313 -22.43 18.00 10.72
CA VAL A 313 -23.45 18.66 9.89
C VAL A 313 -23.54 20.12 10.36
N LEU A 314 -23.33 21.06 9.43
CA LEU A 314 -23.38 22.50 9.68
C LEU A 314 -24.82 23.02 9.81
#